data_AF-A0A511VEF8-F1
#
_entry.id   AF-A0A511VEF8-F1
#
_cell.length_a   1.000
_cell.length_b   1.000
_cell.length_c   1.000
_cell.angle_alpha   90.00
_cell.angle_beta   90.00
_cell.angle_gamma   90.00
#
_symmetry.space_group_name_H-M   'P 1'
#
loop_
_entity.id
_entity.type
_entity.pdbx_description
1 polymer ?
#
loop_
_entity_poly.entity_id
_entity_poly.type
_entity_poly.pdbx_seq_one_letter_code
_entity_poly.pdbx_strand_id
1 'polypeptide(L)'
;MTLSLHPPNSSYQAYDYKALGMLADRIVIMAYEYNPQTVKKPEPIDKVTAAVREAKKMVPKEKLVPGIMTAYKTPQTLLAKVGVAKRESLNGIAIWRLGINSAPVWNMLRSAIKTRY
;
A
#
# COMPACT_ATOMS: atom_id res chain seq x y z
N MET A 1 12.42 -13.21 -4.23
CA MET A 1 11.30 -13.44 -3.29
C MET A 1 10.61 -12.13 -2.89
N THR A 2 9.28 -12.12 -2.84
CA THR A 2 8.45 -11.00 -2.35
C THR A 2 7.75 -11.38 -1.06
N LEU A 3 7.75 -10.50 -0.05
CA LEU A 3 7.04 -10.70 1.22
C LEU A 3 5.86 -9.74 1.34
N SER A 4 4.74 -10.17 1.91
CA SER A 4 3.61 -9.30 2.26
C SER A 4 3.48 -9.23 3.77
N LEU A 5 3.64 -8.03 4.35
CA LEU A 5 3.79 -7.83 5.79
C LEU A 5 2.75 -6.85 6.31
N HIS A 6 2.33 -7.05 7.55
CA HIS A 6 1.57 -6.03 8.28
C HIS A 6 2.40 -4.75 8.40
N PRO A 7 1.77 -3.56 8.30
CA PRO A 7 2.51 -2.31 8.35
C PRO A 7 3.19 -2.11 9.72
N PRO A 8 4.31 -1.37 9.79
CA PRO A 8 5.06 -1.18 11.04
C PRO A 8 4.23 -0.56 12.19
N ASN A 9 3.23 0.25 11.84
CA ASN A 9 2.28 0.88 12.77
C ASN A 9 0.98 0.06 12.97
N SER A 10 0.97 -1.23 12.64
CA SER A 10 -0.16 -2.12 12.93
C SER A 10 -0.14 -2.61 14.38
N SER A 11 -1.21 -3.29 14.79
CA SER A 11 -1.27 -4.00 16.09
C SER A 11 -0.30 -5.19 16.18
N TYR A 12 0.28 -5.62 15.06
CA TYR A 12 1.22 -6.75 15.00
C TYR A 12 2.62 -6.27 14.61
N GLN A 13 3.55 -6.29 15.57
CA GLN A 13 4.90 -5.71 15.43
C GLN A 13 6.03 -6.74 15.34
N ALA A 14 5.71 -8.03 15.14
CA ALA A 14 6.72 -9.09 15.19
C ALA A 14 7.63 -9.17 13.94
N TYR A 15 7.35 -8.39 12.89
CA TYR A 15 8.16 -8.40 11.66
C TYR A 15 9.37 -7.48 11.78
N ASP A 16 10.58 -8.04 11.77
CA ASP A 16 11.80 -7.28 11.60
C ASP A 16 11.93 -6.81 10.14
N TYR A 17 11.36 -5.64 9.85
CA TYR A 17 11.40 -5.04 8.53
C TYR A 17 12.82 -4.85 7.99
N LYS A 18 13.80 -4.58 8.86
CA LYS A 18 15.19 -4.35 8.44
C LYS A 18 15.82 -5.67 7.99
N ALA A 19 15.76 -6.71 8.81
CA ALA A 19 16.29 -8.03 8.45
C ALA A 19 15.57 -8.61 7.23
N LEU A 20 14.25 -8.54 7.19
CA LEU A 20 13.45 -9.02 6.05
C LEU A 20 13.73 -8.22 4.77
N GLY A 21 13.95 -6.91 4.87
CA GLY A 21 14.29 -6.04 3.74
C GLY A 21 15.68 -6.31 3.14
N MET A 22 16.60 -6.90 3.92
CA MET A 22 17.88 -7.37 3.42
C MET A 22 17.74 -8.63 2.57
N LEU A 23 16.81 -9.53 2.94
CA LEU A 23 16.61 -10.84 2.30
C LEU A 23 15.62 -10.81 1.13
N ALA A 24 14.62 -9.94 1.18
CA ALA A 24 13.58 -9.86 0.16
C ALA A 24 13.99 -8.95 -1.01
N ASP A 25 13.49 -9.28 -2.21
CA ASP A 25 13.57 -8.38 -3.36
C ASP A 25 12.57 -7.24 -3.23
N ARG A 26 11.39 -7.55 -2.70
CA ARG A 26 10.29 -6.59 -2.48
C ARG A 26 9.51 -6.90 -1.21
N ILE A 27 8.98 -5.85 -0.59
CA ILE A 27 8.04 -5.94 0.53
C ILE A 27 6.76 -5.20 0.17
N VAL A 28 5.65 -5.93 0.21
CA VAL A 28 4.30 -5.36 0.16
C VAL A 28 3.88 -4.95 1.57
N ILE A 29 3.68 -3.66 1.78
CA ILE A 29 3.17 -3.11 3.04
C ILE A 29 1.64 -3.22 3.00
N MET A 30 1.04 -4.13 3.77
CA MET A 30 -0.41 -4.35 3.80
C MET A 30 -1.12 -3.24 4.61
N ALA A 31 -1.01 -1.99 4.15
CA ALA A 31 -1.54 -0.79 4.79
C ALA A 31 -3.07 -0.65 4.62
N TYR A 32 -3.82 -1.71 4.94
CA TYR A 32 -5.27 -1.76 4.93
C TYR A 32 -5.79 -2.49 6.17
N GLU A 33 -7.10 -2.41 6.42
CA GLU A 33 -7.77 -3.09 7.55
C GLU A 33 -7.22 -2.76 8.95
N TYR A 34 -6.76 -1.52 9.18
CA TYR A 34 -6.35 -1.04 10.51
C TYR A 34 -7.44 -1.16 11.60
N ASN A 35 -8.70 -1.31 11.20
CA ASN A 35 -9.83 -1.53 12.09
C ASN A 35 -10.76 -2.60 11.46
N PRO A 36 -10.71 -3.86 11.94
CA PRO A 36 -11.53 -4.96 11.44
C PRO A 36 -13.04 -4.75 11.59
N GLN A 37 -13.48 -3.89 12.52
CA GLN A 37 -14.89 -3.57 12.71
C GLN A 37 -15.41 -2.57 11.66
N THR A 38 -14.51 -1.92 10.90
CA THR A 38 -14.86 -0.88 9.93
C THR A 38 -14.28 -1.11 8.54
N VAL A 39 -14.08 -2.35 8.10
CA VAL A 39 -13.49 -2.70 6.78
C VAL A 39 -14.15 -1.98 5.60
N LYS A 40 -15.44 -1.65 5.70
CA LYS A 40 -16.17 -0.89 4.67
C LYS A 40 -15.70 0.57 4.57
N LYS A 41 -15.22 1.19 5.65
CA LYS A 41 -14.72 2.57 5.63
C LYS A 41 -13.34 2.65 4.96
N PRO A 42 -13.03 3.75 4.25
CA PRO A 42 -11.66 4.04 3.81
C PRO A 42 -10.71 4.12 4.99
N GLU A 43 -9.53 3.57 4.80
CA GLU A 43 -8.44 3.62 5.77
C GLU A 43 -7.94 5.06 5.89
N PRO A 44 -7.65 5.54 7.12
CA PRO A 44 -7.11 6.88 7.31
C PRO A 44 -5.82 7.06 6.51
N ILE A 45 -5.80 8.07 5.64
CA ILE A 45 -4.66 8.29 4.73
C ILE A 45 -3.37 8.59 5.51
N ASP A 46 -3.48 9.20 6.69
CA ASP A 46 -2.36 9.50 7.56
C ASP A 46 -1.71 8.23 8.12
N LYS A 47 -2.53 7.20 8.47
CA LYS A 47 -2.01 5.90 8.90
C LYS A 47 -1.28 5.17 7.77
N VAL A 48 -1.83 5.21 6.55
CA VAL A 48 -1.18 4.64 5.36
C VAL A 48 0.15 5.35 5.07
N THR A 49 0.16 6.68 5.17
CA THR A 49 1.36 7.49 4.93
C THR A 49 2.42 7.23 6.00
N ALA A 50 2.03 7.16 7.28
CA ALA A 50 2.92 6.84 8.39
C ALA A 50 3.56 5.45 8.22
N ALA A 51 2.77 4.43 7.87
CA ALA A 51 3.27 3.08 7.62
C ALA A 51 4.35 3.05 6.54
N VAL A 52 4.12 3.74 5.42
CA VAL A 52 5.09 3.84 4.32
C VAL A 52 6.36 4.56 4.78
N ARG A 53 6.22 5.69 5.48
CA ARG A 53 7.37 6.46 5.96
C ARG A 53 8.20 5.71 6.98
N GLU A 54 7.57 4.96 7.87
CA GLU A 54 8.25 4.10 8.83
C GLU A 54 8.98 2.97 8.13
N ALA A 55 8.33 2.26 7.20
CA ALA A 55 8.97 1.21 6.42
C ALA A 55 10.21 1.72 5.66
N LYS A 56 10.14 2.94 5.08
CA LYS A 56 11.26 3.58 4.37
C LYS A 56 12.48 3.87 5.26
N LYS A 57 12.31 3.99 6.58
CA LYS A 57 13.44 4.14 7.51
C LYS A 57 14.26 2.86 7.64
N MET A 58 13.67 1.71 7.29
CA MET A 58 14.25 0.38 7.51
C MET A 58 14.59 -0.34 6.21
N VAL A 59 13.90 -0.02 5.11
CA VAL A 59 14.00 -0.71 3.82
C VAL A 59 14.13 0.30 2.68
N PRO A 60 15.03 0.10 1.70
CA PRO A 60 15.13 0.96 0.53
C PRO A 60 13.78 1.10 -0.20
N LYS A 61 13.44 2.33 -0.59
CA LYS A 61 12.12 2.66 -1.18
C LYS A 61 11.83 1.88 -2.46
N GLU A 62 12.86 1.48 -3.19
CA GLU A 62 12.79 0.72 -4.44
C GLU A 62 12.29 -0.72 -4.21
N LYS A 63 12.43 -1.24 -2.98
CA LYS A 63 11.91 -2.54 -2.57
C LYS A 63 10.48 -2.47 -2.02
N LEU A 64 10.00 -1.27 -1.67
CA LEU A 64 8.72 -1.09 -0.99
C LEU A 64 7.57 -0.89 -1.97
N VAL A 65 6.47 -1.59 -1.73
CA VAL A 65 5.22 -1.50 -2.49
C VAL A 65 4.06 -1.39 -1.50
N PRO A 66 3.23 -0.34 -1.52
CA PRO A 66 2.06 -0.26 -0.67
C PRO A 66 0.94 -1.14 -1.23
N GLY A 67 0.36 -1.96 -0.36
CA GLY A 67 -0.85 -2.73 -0.61
C GLY A 67 -2.09 -1.85 -0.48
N ILE A 68 -3.01 -1.98 -1.44
CA ILE A 68 -4.26 -1.21 -1.50
C ILE A 68 -5.43 -2.19 -1.58
N MET A 69 -6.24 -2.20 -0.52
CA MET A 69 -7.57 -2.83 -0.53
C MET A 69 -8.53 -1.97 -1.37
N THR A 70 -9.13 -2.56 -2.40
CA THR A 70 -10.11 -1.89 -3.26
C THR A 70 -11.56 -2.13 -2.87
N ALA A 71 -11.82 -3.15 -2.05
CA ALA A 71 -13.16 -3.50 -1.61
C ALA A 71 -13.85 -2.34 -0.88
N TYR A 72 -15.09 -2.04 -1.30
CA TYR A 72 -15.93 -0.99 -0.72
C TYR A 72 -15.35 0.43 -0.84
N LYS A 73 -14.41 0.67 -1.76
CA LYS A 73 -13.75 1.98 -1.95
C LYS A 73 -14.13 2.64 -3.27
N THR A 74 -14.11 3.97 -3.28
CA THR A 74 -14.37 4.79 -4.47
C THR A 74 -13.08 5.13 -5.20
N PRO A 75 -13.13 5.46 -6.51
CA PRO A 75 -11.96 5.91 -7.26
C PRO A 75 -11.18 7.04 -6.57
N GLN A 76 -11.87 7.99 -5.95
CA GLN A 76 -11.27 9.14 -5.26
C GLN A 76 -10.45 8.69 -4.04
N THR A 77 -11.01 7.82 -3.20
CA THR A 77 -10.30 7.30 -2.01
C THR A 77 -9.11 6.44 -2.38
N LEU A 78 -9.21 5.68 -3.47
CA LEU A 78 -8.10 4.88 -3.99
C LEU A 78 -7.00 5.74 -4.60
N LEU A 79 -7.38 6.80 -5.33
CA LEU A 79 -6.42 7.75 -5.90
C LEU A 79 -5.56 8.41 -4.82
N ALA A 80 -6.14 8.73 -3.66
CA ALA A 80 -5.38 9.27 -2.53
C ALA A 80 -4.25 8.31 -2.08
N LYS A 81 -4.54 7.00 -2.01
CA LYS A 81 -3.57 5.96 -1.65
C LYS A 81 -2.51 5.75 -2.73
N VAL A 82 -2.89 5.73 -4.01
CA VAL A 82 -1.92 5.70 -5.12
C VAL A 82 -1.03 6.95 -5.08
N GLY A 83 -1.59 8.09 -4.68
CA GLY A 83 -0.85 9.32 -4.44
C GLY A 83 0.22 9.20 -3.35
N VAL A 84 0.01 8.39 -2.30
CA VAL A 84 1.05 8.11 -1.29
C VAL A 84 2.25 7.42 -1.94
N ALA A 85 2.00 6.37 -2.74
CA ALA A 85 3.06 5.64 -3.44
C ALA A 85 3.92 6.57 -4.31
N LYS A 86 3.27 7.49 -5.04
CA LYS A 86 3.95 8.50 -5.85
C LYS A 86 4.75 9.51 -5.04
N ARG A 87 4.12 10.14 -4.03
CA ARG A 87 4.76 11.17 -3.19
C ARG A 87 5.97 10.62 -2.45
N GLU A 88 5.93 9.35 -2.07
CA GLU A 88 7.00 8.69 -1.35
C GLU A 88 8.02 7.99 -2.27
N SER A 89 7.86 8.13 -3.60
CA SER A 89 8.72 7.57 -4.64
C SER A 89 8.90 6.05 -4.56
N LEU A 90 7.81 5.32 -4.34
CA LEU A 90 7.81 3.86 -4.25
C LEU A 90 7.76 3.19 -5.64
N ASN A 91 8.17 1.92 -5.70
CA ASN A 91 8.33 1.15 -6.96
C ASN A 91 7.00 0.61 -7.54
N GLY A 92 5.86 1.13 -7.11
CA GLY A 92 4.54 0.72 -7.61
C GLY A 92 3.48 0.63 -6.52
N ILE A 93 2.44 -0.17 -6.78
CA ILE A 93 1.34 -0.50 -5.86
C ILE A 93 0.99 -1.99 -5.98
N ALA A 94 0.46 -2.58 -4.91
CA ALA A 94 -0.14 -3.92 -4.94
C ALA A 94 -1.63 -3.81 -4.65
N ILE A 95 -2.48 -4.55 -5.36
CA ILE A 95 -3.94 -4.45 -5.24
C ILE A 95 -4.49 -5.73 -4.62
N TRP A 96 -5.27 -5.58 -3.55
CA TRP A 96 -6.06 -6.64 -2.94
C TRP A 96 -7.57 -6.34 -3.13
N ARG A 97 -8.31 -7.08 -3.95
CA ARG A 97 -7.92 -8.20 -4.80
C ARG A 97 -8.52 -8.10 -6.20
N LEU A 98 -8.12 -9.00 -7.08
CA LEU A 98 -8.72 -9.12 -8.41
C LEU A 98 -10.17 -9.66 -8.30
N GLY A 99 -10.98 -9.40 -9.34
CA GLY A 99 -12.35 -9.92 -9.44
C GLY A 99 -13.44 -9.08 -8.78
N ILE A 100 -13.09 -7.99 -8.06
CA ILE A 100 -14.06 -7.11 -7.39
C ILE A 100 -14.05 -5.65 -7.90
N ASN A 101 -13.15 -5.34 -8.85
CA ASN A 101 -12.91 -3.98 -9.32
C ASN A 101 -13.75 -3.68 -10.56
N SER A 102 -14.52 -2.60 -10.52
CA SER A 102 -15.31 -2.11 -11.65
C SER A 102 -14.43 -1.39 -12.70
N ALA A 103 -14.96 -1.22 -13.92
CA ALA A 103 -14.26 -0.51 -14.99
C ALA A 103 -13.81 0.91 -14.59
N PRO A 104 -14.60 1.73 -13.85
CA PRO A 104 -14.15 3.03 -13.35
C PRO A 104 -12.91 2.95 -12.44
N VAL A 105 -12.83 1.93 -11.55
CA VAL A 105 -11.66 1.72 -10.69
C VAL A 105 -10.44 1.39 -11.55
N TRP A 106 -10.58 0.49 -12.51
CA TRP A 106 -9.48 0.15 -13.43
C TRP A 106 -9.02 1.33 -14.29
N ASN A 107 -9.95 2.14 -14.79
CA ASN A 107 -9.64 3.35 -15.56
C ASN A 107 -8.88 4.37 -14.71
N MET A 108 -9.31 4.60 -13.46
CA MET A 108 -8.60 5.47 -12.52
C MET A 108 -7.19 4.94 -12.24
N LEU A 109 -7.02 3.65 -11.96
CA LEU A 109 -5.71 3.05 -11.70
C LEU A 109 -4.77 3.20 -12.91
N ARG A 110 -5.24 2.89 -14.11
CA ARG A 110 -4.46 3.07 -15.35
C ARG A 110 -4.03 4.52 -15.56
N SER A 111 -4.94 5.47 -15.34
CA SER A 111 -4.61 6.90 -15.45
C SER A 111 -3.61 7.33 -14.37
N ALA A 112 -3.79 6.85 -13.15
CA ALA A 112 -2.93 7.18 -12.03
C ALA A 112 -1.53 6.60 -12.17
N ILE A 113 -1.31 5.41 -12.73
CA ILE A 113 0.03 4.82 -12.83
C ILE A 113 0.83 5.24 -14.06
N LYS A 114 0.23 5.96 -15.01
CA LYS A 114 0.98 6.53 -16.14
C LYS A 114 2.00 7.54 -15.60
N THR A 115 3.27 7.27 -15.87
CA THR A 115 4.38 8.21 -15.63
C THR A 115 4.18 9.41 -16.56
N ARG A 116 4.20 10.63 -16.02
CA ARG A 116 4.39 11.82 -16.86
C ARG A 116 5.86 11.80 -17.28
N TYR A 117 6.10 11.64 -18.59
CA TYR A 117 7.41 11.82 -19.21
C TYR A 117 7.81 13.29 -19.16
#